data_AF-A0A9E3DH82-F1
#
_entry.id   AF-A0A9E3DH82-F1
#
_cell.length_a   1.000
_cell.length_b   1.000
_cell.length_c   1.000
_cell.angle_alpha   90.00
_cell.angle_beta   90.00
_cell.angle_gamma   90.00
#
_symmetry.space_group_name_H-M   'P 1'
#
loop_
_entity.id
_entity.type
_entity.pdbx_description
1 polymer ?
#
loop_
_entity_poly.entity_id
_entity_poly.type
_entity_poly.pdbx_seq_one_letter_code
_entity_poly.pdbx_strand_id
1 'polypeptide(L)' 'PGELRVVQLAAEGHSNRDIAQQLYVTLKTIEGHLSRAYGKLGICSRSQLLPILKTEA' A
#
# COMPACT_ATOMS: atom_id res chain seq x y z
N PRO A 1 0.69 9.82 -8.95
CA PRO A 1 0.53 8.38 -8.62
C PRO A 1 0.76 8.18 -7.11
N GLY A 2 -0.31 8.00 -6.35
CA GLY A 2 -0.32 8.30 -4.90
C GLY A 2 -0.08 7.10 -3.99
N GLU A 3 0.55 7.34 -2.85
CA GLU A 3 0.71 6.39 -1.73
C GLU A 3 -0.60 5.63 -1.43
N LEU A 4 -1.74 6.32 -1.47
CA LEU A 4 -3.06 5.73 -1.24
C LEU A 4 -3.38 4.59 -2.23
N ARG A 5 -2.98 4.72 -3.50
CA ARG A 5 -3.25 3.69 -4.51
C ARG A 5 -2.43 2.42 -4.27
N VAL A 6 -1.18 2.60 -3.84
CA VAL A 6 -0.30 1.50 -3.43
C VAL A 6 -0.90 0.76 -2.23
N VAL A 7 -1.35 1.52 -1.24
CA VAL A 7 -1.96 1.01 0.00
C VAL A 7 -3.26 0.26 -0.27
N GLN A 8 -4.14 0.79 -1.14
CA GLN A 8 -5.37 0.13 -1.57
C GLN A 8 -5.10 -1.23 -2.21
N LEU A 9 -4.23 -1.27 -3.23
CA LEU A 9 -3.89 -2.52 -3.92
C LEU A 9 -3.20 -3.52 -2.97
N ALA A 10 -2.36 -3.04 -2.05
CA ALA A 10 -1.75 -3.88 -1.04
C ALA A 10 -2.79 -4.45 -0.06
N ALA A 11 -3.80 -3.68 0.30
CA ALA A 11 -4.91 -4.15 1.14
C ALA A 11 -5.80 -5.17 0.40
N GLU A 12 -6.02 -4.98 -0.89
CA GLU A 12 -6.78 -5.90 -1.75
C GLU A 12 -6.07 -7.26 -1.97
N GLY A 13 -4.77 -7.35 -1.66
CA GLY A 13 -4.00 -8.59 -1.74
C GLY A 13 -2.96 -8.63 -2.86
N HIS A 14 -2.78 -7.55 -3.63
CA HIS A 14 -1.79 -7.51 -4.70
C HIS A 14 -0.34 -7.53 -4.20
N SER A 15 0.54 -8.28 -4.85
CA SER A 15 1.96 -8.30 -4.47
C SER A 15 2.61 -6.96 -4.79
N ASN A 16 3.66 -6.56 -4.05
CA ASN A 16 4.40 -5.33 -4.35
C ASN A 16 4.88 -5.27 -5.81
N ARG A 17 5.17 -6.44 -6.41
CA ARG A 17 5.54 -6.60 -7.82
C ARG A 17 4.39 -6.29 -8.77
N ASP A 18 3.19 -6.79 -8.52
CA ASP A 18 2.00 -6.49 -9.33
C ASP A 18 1.69 -5.00 -9.27
N ILE A 19 1.75 -4.42 -8.06
CA ILE A 19 1.51 -2.99 -7.84
C ILE A 19 2.57 -2.15 -8.58
N ALA A 20 3.84 -2.55 -8.50
CA ALA A 20 4.93 -1.90 -9.22
C ALA A 20 4.70 -1.92 -10.74
N GLN A 21 4.25 -3.05 -11.30
CA GLN A 21 3.92 -3.15 -12.73
C GLN A 21 2.71 -2.30 -13.10
N GLN A 22 1.64 -2.35 -12.31
CA GLN A 22 0.40 -1.62 -12.57
C GLN A 22 0.57 -0.10 -12.46
N LEU A 23 1.48 0.35 -11.59
CA LEU A 23 1.78 1.77 -11.39
C LEU A 23 3.00 2.23 -12.20
N TYR A 24 3.65 1.35 -12.96
CA TYR A 24 4.86 1.63 -13.74
C TYR A 24 5.99 2.23 -12.88
N VAL A 25 6.18 1.71 -11.67
CA VAL A 25 7.21 2.15 -10.72
C VAL A 25 8.08 0.98 -10.27
N THR A 26 9.21 1.28 -9.63
CA THR A 26 10.09 0.22 -9.10
C THR A 26 9.55 -0.35 -7.78
N LEU A 27 9.92 -1.58 -7.46
CA LEU A 27 9.65 -2.20 -6.15
C LEU A 27 10.12 -1.32 -4.98
N LYS A 28 11.30 -0.70 -5.11
CA LYS A 28 11.86 0.20 -4.10
C LYS A 28 10.98 1.43 -3.88
N THR A 29 10.35 1.94 -4.94
CA THR A 29 9.36 3.02 -4.85
C THR A 29 8.12 2.57 -4.08
N ILE A 30 7.62 1.35 -4.35
CA ILE A 30 6.51 0.75 -3.61
C ILE A 30 6.85 0.59 -2.12
N GLU A 31 8.02 0.06 -1.79
CA GLU A 31 8.48 -0.09 -0.41
C GLU A 31 8.56 1.25 0.32
N GLY A 32 9.07 2.29 -0.33
CA GLY A 32 9.09 3.64 0.23
C GLY A 32 7.68 4.21 0.47
N HIS A 33 6.76 4.02 -0.48
CA HIS A 33 5.37 4.42 -0.33
C HIS A 33 4.65 3.67 0.79
N LEU A 34 4.86 2.35 0.89
CA LEU A 34 4.29 1.53 1.97
C LEU A 34 4.86 1.94 3.32
N SER A 35 6.17 2.15 3.44
CA SER A 35 6.81 2.57 4.69
C SER A 35 6.25 3.91 5.19
N ARG A 36 6.12 4.89 4.30
CA ARG A 36 5.52 6.19 4.63
C ARG A 36 4.04 6.09 4.96
N ALA A 37 3.28 5.30 4.20
CA ALA A 37 1.87 5.08 4.48
C ALA A 37 1.65 4.38 5.81
N TYR A 38 2.46 3.37 6.13
CA TYR A 38 2.41 2.64 7.40
C TYR A 38 2.68 3.56 8.57
N GLY A 39 3.70 4.43 8.45
CA GLY A 39 3.97 5.47 9.44
C GLY A 39 2.81 6.47 9.61
N LYS A 40 2.17 6.90 8.52
CA LYS A 40 1.02 7.81 8.57
C LYS A 40 -0.24 7.18 9.15
N LEU A 41 -0.47 5.91 8.87
CA LEU A 41 -1.64 5.14 9.33
C LEU A 41 -1.41 4.51 10.71
N GLY A 42 -0.19 4.59 11.26
CA GLY A 42 0.16 4.01 12.55
C GLY A 42 0.13 2.48 12.58
N ILE A 43 0.39 1.83 11.45
CA ILE A 43 0.35 0.37 11.31
C ILE A 43 1.73 -0.24 11.09
N CYS A 44 1.89 -1.48 11.54
CA CYS A 44 3.13 -2.24 11.39
C CYS A 44 2.98 -3.44 10.46
N SER A 45 1.75 -3.76 10.02
CA SER A 45 1.49 -4.96 9.22
C SER A 45 0.50 -4.71 8.09
N ARG A 46 0.77 -5.36 6.96
CA ARG A 46 -0.11 -5.39 5.78
C ARG A 46 -1.53 -5.84 6.12
N SER A 47 -1.69 -6.76 7.07
CA SER A 47 -3.00 -7.25 7.49
C SER A 47 -3.85 -6.18 8.19
N GLN A 48 -3.22 -5.14 8.73
CA GLN A 48 -3.90 -4.00 9.35
C GLN A 48 -4.39 -2.98 8.31
N LEU A 49 -3.91 -3.03 7.06
CA LEU A 49 -4.38 -2.16 5.98
C LEU A 49 -5.85 -2.40 5.63
N LEU A 50 -6.23 -3.68 5.55
CA LEU A 50 -7.55 -4.13 5.11
C LEU A 50 -8.69 -3.58 5.98
N PRO A 51 -8.64 -3.71 7.33
CA PRO A 51 -9.67 -3.12 8.19
C PRO A 51 -9.64 -1.58 8.18
N ILE A 52 -8.48 -0.93 8.09
CA ILE A 52 -8.39 0.54 8.08
C ILE A 52 -9.01 1.12 6.81
N LEU A 53 -8.70 0.56 5.64
CA LEU A 53 -9.27 1.02 4.38
C LEU A 53 -10.76 0.69 4.23
N LYS A 54 -11.23 -0.40 4.85
CA LYS A 54 -12.66 -0.74 4.90
C LYS A 54 -13.46 0.16 5.83
N THR A 55 -12.82 0.82 6.81
CA THR A 55 -13.51 1.71 7.74
C THR A 55 -13.82 3.08 7.15
N GLU A 56 -13.20 3.44 6.02
CA GLU A 56 -13.35 4.72 5.32
C GLU A 56 -14.42 4.67 4.19
N ALA A 57 -15.27 3.63 4.16
CA ALA A 57 -16.36 3.45 3.19
C ALA A 57 -17.73 3.41 3.89
#